data_AF-A0A1V1NWZ1-F1
#
_entry.id   AF-A0A1V1NWZ1-F1
#
_cell.length_a   1.000
_cell.length_b   1.000
_cell.length_c   1.000
_cell.angle_alpha   90.00
_cell.angle_beta   90.00
_cell.angle_gamma   90.00
#
_symmetry.space_group_name_H-M   'P 1'
#
loop_
_entity.id
_entity.type
_entity.pdbx_description
1 polymer ?
#
loop_
_entity_poly.entity_id
_entity_poly.type
_entity_poly.pdbx_seq_one_letter_code
_entity_poly.pdbx_strand_id
1 'polypeptide(L)'
;TRFGIHTLVERHAIRAAKQMPSIAKKRVTPHVIRHTTATHLLRAGVDINTIRAWLGHVSINTTNIYAETDIETKARALATCTPDTGKTKKIPWRQQPELMEFLRGL
;
A
#
# COMPACT_ATOMS: atom_id res chain seq x y z
N THR A 1 -21.60 11.74 17.53
CA THR A 1 -20.45 11.61 18.46
C THR A 1 -19.75 10.28 18.23
N ARG A 2 -18.44 10.18 18.55
CA ARG A 2 -17.61 8.96 18.36
C ARG A 2 -18.23 7.68 18.95
N PHE A 3 -18.95 7.81 20.06
CA PHE A 3 -19.68 6.72 20.71
C PHE A 3 -20.82 6.16 19.85
N GLY A 4 -21.61 7.01 19.19
CA GLY A 4 -22.74 6.55 18.37
C GLY A 4 -22.32 5.67 17.19
N ILE A 5 -21.19 5.97 16.55
CA ILE A 5 -20.65 5.15 15.45
C ILE A 5 -20.19 3.79 15.98
N HIS A 6 -19.59 3.74 17.16
CA HIS A 6 -19.19 2.48 17.79
C HIS A 6 -20.40 1.58 18.05
N THR A 7 -21.44 2.13 18.68
CA THR A 7 -22.68 1.39 18.98
C THR A 7 -23.38 0.91 17.71
N LEU A 8 -23.35 1.71 16.65
CA LEU A 8 -23.90 1.33 15.35
C LEU A 8 -23.13 0.15 14.75
N VAL A 9 -21.80 0.24 14.71
CA VAL A 9 -20.93 -0.85 14.22
C VAL A 9 -21.14 -2.14 15.01
N GLU A 10 -21.23 -2.04 16.33
CA GLU A 10 -21.48 -3.18 17.21
C GLU A 10 -22.84 -3.84 16.94
N ARG A 11 -23.90 -3.03 16.79
CA ARG A 11 -25.24 -3.53 16.43
C ARG A 11 -25.22 -4.28 15.11
N HIS A 12 -24.56 -3.75 14.09
CA HIS A 12 -24.45 -4.41 12.80
C HIS A 12 -23.56 -5.66 12.85
N ALA A 13 -22.49 -5.66 13.64
CA ALA A 13 -21.64 -6.83 13.85
C ALA A 13 -22.42 -7.99 14.49
N ILE A 14 -23.26 -7.70 15.50
CA ILE A 14 -24.15 -8.70 16.12
C ILE A 14 -25.15 -9.25 15.10
N ARG A 15 -25.74 -8.40 14.25
CA ARG A 15 -26.65 -8.85 13.20
C ARG A 15 -25.96 -9.73 12.17
N ALA A 16 -24.76 -9.35 11.73
CA ALA A 16 -23.97 -10.12 10.78
C ALA A 16 -23.50 -11.46 11.36
N ALA A 17 -23.20 -11.51 12.66
CA ALA A 17 -22.82 -12.74 13.36
C ALA A 17 -23.92 -13.82 13.35
N LYS A 18 -25.21 -13.43 13.26
CA LYS A 18 -26.33 -14.37 13.11
C LYS A 18 -26.30 -15.11 11.77
N GLN A 19 -25.81 -14.45 10.72
CA GLN A 19 -25.70 -15.03 9.37
C GLN A 19 -24.35 -15.72 9.18
N MET A 20 -23.30 -15.20 9.80
CA MET A 20 -21.94 -15.73 9.71
C MET A 20 -21.30 -15.84 11.11
N PRO A 21 -21.37 -17.02 11.75
CA PRO A 21 -20.89 -17.23 13.12
C PRO A 21 -19.40 -16.93 13.33
N SER A 22 -18.59 -16.96 12.27
CA SER A 22 -17.16 -16.63 12.34
C SER A 22 -16.89 -15.16 12.72
N ILE A 23 -17.85 -14.26 12.48
CA ILE A 23 -17.76 -12.84 12.88
C ILE A 23 -17.84 -12.69 14.40
N ALA A 24 -18.63 -13.53 15.08
CA ALA A 24 -18.79 -13.47 16.55
C ALA A 24 -17.46 -13.64 17.30
N LYS A 25 -16.50 -14.35 16.68
CA LYS A 25 -15.16 -14.59 17.25
C LYS A 25 -14.18 -13.43 16.99
N LYS A 26 -14.54 -12.44 16.18
CA LYS A 26 -13.67 -11.33 15.77
C LYS A 26 -14.06 -10.04 16.49
N ARG A 27 -13.08 -9.23 16.89
CA ARG A 27 -13.34 -7.86 17.38
C ARG A 27 -13.59 -6.93 16.20
N VAL A 28 -14.86 -6.59 15.97
CA VAL A 28 -15.26 -5.61 14.94
C VAL A 28 -15.39 -4.24 15.57
N THR A 29 -14.53 -3.31 15.16
CA THR A 29 -14.58 -1.90 15.61
C THR A 29 -14.53 -0.97 14.40
N PRO A 30 -14.93 0.32 14.54
CA PRO A 30 -14.83 1.29 13.46
C PRO A 30 -13.40 1.41 12.89
N HIS A 31 -12.38 1.26 13.73
CA HIS A 31 -10.98 1.29 13.31
C HIS A 31 -10.62 0.07 12.46
N VAL A 32 -11.07 -1.13 12.85
CA VAL A 32 -10.83 -2.37 12.08
C VAL A 32 -11.49 -2.29 10.72
N ILE A 33 -12.75 -1.82 10.64
CA ILE A 33 -13.44 -1.63 9.37
C ILE A 33 -12.67 -0.67 8.46
N ARG A 34 -12.24 0.48 8.99
CA ARG A 34 -11.44 1.46 8.24
C ARG A 34 -10.15 0.84 7.69
N HIS A 35 -9.45 0.08 8.53
CA HIS A 35 -8.21 -0.60 8.14
C HIS A 35 -8.46 -1.63 7.04
N THR A 36 -9.46 -2.49 7.20
CA THR A 36 -9.82 -3.50 6.19
C THR A 36 -10.20 -2.83 4.87
N THR A 37 -11.01 -1.77 4.87
CA THR A 37 -11.37 -1.04 3.64
C THR A 37 -10.14 -0.45 2.95
N ALA A 38 -9.24 0.20 3.70
CA ALA A 38 -8.02 0.78 3.15
C ALA A 38 -7.12 -0.28 2.50
N THR A 39 -6.90 -1.40 3.20
CA THR A 39 -6.07 -2.51 2.69
C THR A 39 -6.69 -3.16 1.45
N HIS A 40 -8.02 -3.33 1.40
CA HIS A 40 -8.69 -3.87 0.22
C HIS A 40 -8.57 -2.94 -1.00
N LEU A 41 -8.72 -1.62 -0.81
CA LEU A 41 -8.55 -0.64 -1.88
C LEU A 41 -7.10 -0.63 -2.39
N LEU A 42 -6.13 -0.70 -1.49
CA LEU A 42 -4.72 -0.76 -1.86
C LEU A 42 -4.40 -2.03 -2.67
N ARG A 43 -4.92 -3.18 -2.24
CA ARG A 43 -4.76 -4.47 -2.96
C ARG A 43 -5.42 -4.47 -4.33
N ALA A 44 -6.52 -3.73 -4.49
CA ALA A 44 -7.15 -3.52 -5.78
C ALA A 44 -6.36 -2.57 -6.72
N GLY A 45 -5.21 -2.04 -6.27
CA GLY A 45 -4.35 -1.16 -7.05
C GLY A 45 -4.77 0.31 -7.02
N VAL A 46 -5.64 0.71 -6.10
CA VAL A 46 -6.03 2.11 -5.94
C VAL A 46 -4.85 2.90 -5.35
N ASP A 47 -4.57 4.06 -5.95
CA ASP A 47 -3.51 4.96 -5.50
C ASP A 47 -3.72 5.42 -4.04
N ILE A 48 -2.61 5.52 -3.31
CA ILE A 48 -2.62 5.86 -1.87
C ILE A 48 -3.16 7.27 -1.58
N ASN A 49 -3.00 8.23 -2.50
CA ASN A 49 -3.57 9.57 -2.34
C ASN A 49 -5.08 9.55 -2.54
N THR A 50 -5.58 8.68 -3.43
CA THR A 50 -7.01 8.45 -3.61
C THR A 50 -7.62 7.82 -2.35
N ILE A 51 -6.97 6.81 -1.77
CA ILE A 51 -7.40 6.18 -0.51
C ILE A 51 -7.39 7.20 0.64
N ARG A 52 -6.34 8.05 0.72
CA ARG A 52 -6.25 9.13 1.71
C ARG A 52 -7.43 10.09 1.62
N ALA A 53 -7.77 10.52 0.40
CA ALA A 53 -8.89 11.42 0.13
C ALA A 53 -10.23 10.77 0.53
N TRP A 54 -10.44 9.50 0.17
CA TRP A 54 -11.62 8.71 0.54
C TRP A 54 -11.79 8.53 2.05
N LEU A 55 -10.67 8.37 2.77
CA LEU A 55 -10.68 8.23 4.23
C LEU A 55 -10.68 9.58 4.96
N GLY A 56 -10.60 10.71 4.27
CA GLY A 56 -10.59 12.05 4.88
C GLY A 56 -9.44 12.26 5.87
N HIS A 57 -8.29 11.61 5.64
CA HIS A 57 -7.12 11.77 6.51
C HIS A 57 -6.38 13.07 6.17
N VAL A 58 -6.19 13.94 7.15
CA VAL A 58 -5.44 15.22 7.00
C VAL A 58 -3.93 14.97 6.83
N SER A 59 -3.42 13.81 7.27
CA SER A 59 -2.01 13.43 7.17
C SER A 59 -1.81 12.14 6.37
N ILE A 60 -0.79 12.13 5.48
CA ILE A 60 -0.32 10.94 4.74
C ILE A 60 0.26 9.87 5.66
N ASN A 61 0.75 10.28 6.84
CA ASN A 61 1.52 9.39 7.70
C ASN A 61 0.66 8.24 8.26
N THR A 62 -0.65 8.46 8.46
CA THR A 62 -1.59 7.41 8.89
C THR A 62 -1.98 6.45 7.76
N THR A 63 -1.80 6.86 6.49
CA THR A 63 -2.11 6.03 5.32
C THR A 63 -0.91 5.19 4.89
N ASN A 64 0.32 5.67 5.14
CA ASN A 64 1.55 4.94 4.81
C ASN A 64 1.66 3.58 5.54
N ILE A 65 1.05 3.48 6.74
CA ILE A 65 0.92 2.23 7.50
C ILE A 65 0.25 1.12 6.65
N TYR A 66 -0.71 1.47 5.78
CA TYR A 66 -1.38 0.49 4.93
C TYR A 66 -0.48 -0.05 3.81
N ALA A 67 0.35 0.81 3.22
CA ALA A 67 1.33 0.43 2.20
C ALA A 67 2.43 -0.48 2.75
N GLU A 68 2.78 -0.31 4.02
CA GLU A 68 3.83 -1.09 4.66
C GLU A 68 3.39 -2.54 4.99
N THR A 69 2.10 -2.74 5.29
CA THR A 69 1.51 -4.03 5.66
C THR A 69 1.29 -5.03 4.52
N ASP A 70 1.28 -4.61 3.25
CA ASP A 70 0.95 -5.52 2.15
C ASP A 70 2.20 -6.12 1.49
N ILE A 71 2.64 -7.25 2.03
CA ILE A 71 3.78 -8.04 1.53
C ILE A 71 3.58 -8.44 0.06
N GLU A 72 2.34 -8.72 -0.38
CA GLU A 72 2.02 -9.08 -1.77
C GLU A 72 2.28 -7.92 -2.74
N THR A 73 1.88 -6.69 -2.40
CA THR A 73 2.17 -5.52 -3.23
C THR A 73 3.66 -5.20 -3.26
N LYS A 74 4.38 -5.38 -2.13
CA LYS A 74 5.85 -5.30 -2.11
C LYS A 74 6.50 -6.37 -3.00
N ALA A 75 6.02 -7.61 -2.93
CA ALA A 75 6.51 -8.71 -3.77
C ALA A 75 6.26 -8.44 -5.26
N ARG A 76 5.09 -7.89 -5.63
CA ARG A 76 4.76 -7.50 -7.00
C ARG A 76 5.64 -6.34 -7.51
N ALA A 77 5.88 -5.34 -6.69
CA ALA A 77 6.77 -4.23 -7.01
C ALA A 77 8.22 -4.72 -7.18
N LEU A 78 8.70 -5.62 -6.31
CA LEU A 78 10.00 -6.26 -6.45
C LEU A 78 10.10 -7.09 -7.74
N ALA A 79 9.04 -7.80 -8.12
CA ALA A 79 8.99 -8.56 -9.37
C ALA A 79 9.02 -7.67 -10.62
N THR A 80 8.49 -6.44 -10.53
CA THR A 80 8.51 -5.47 -11.64
C THR A 80 9.85 -4.73 -11.71
N CYS A 81 10.47 -4.49 -10.56
CA CYS A 81 11.76 -3.83 -10.42
C CYS A 81 12.93 -4.81 -10.33
N THR A 82 12.82 -6.06 -10.81
CA THR A 82 14.02 -6.87 -11.03
C THR A 82 14.82 -6.14 -12.11
N PRO A 83 15.97 -5.51 -11.78
CA PRO A 83 16.80 -4.94 -12.83
C PRO A 83 17.15 -6.10 -13.76
N ASP A 84 17.06 -5.88 -15.06
CA ASP A 84 17.61 -6.80 -16.03
C ASP A 84 19.08 -7.02 -15.64
N THR A 85 19.38 -8.18 -15.05
CA THR A 85 20.75 -8.64 -14.82
C THR A 85 21.37 -9.08 -16.15
N GLY A 86 21.02 -8.37 -17.24
CA GLY A 86 21.76 -8.37 -18.48
C GLY A 86 23.20 -8.13 -18.10
N LYS A 87 24.06 -9.09 -18.43
CA LYS A 87 25.51 -8.97 -18.28
C LYS A 87 25.97 -7.86 -19.23
N THR A 88 25.76 -6.60 -18.84
CA THR A 88 26.36 -5.46 -19.54
C THR A 88 27.86 -5.66 -19.40
N LYS A 89 28.55 -5.91 -20.51
CA LYS A 89 30.02 -5.94 -20.52
C LYS A 89 30.47 -4.62 -19.87
N LYS A 90 31.13 -4.69 -18.71
CA LYS A 90 31.73 -3.53 -18.06
C LYS A 90 32.86 -3.03 -18.97
N ILE A 91 32.53 -2.16 -19.92
CA ILE A 91 33.53 -1.45 -20.70
C ILE A 91 34.17 -0.43 -19.74
N PRO A 92 35.50 -0.43 -19.55
CA PRO A 92 36.18 0.60 -18.77
C PRO A 92 35.76 1.99 -19.26
N TRP A 93 35.40 2.89 -18.36
CA TRP A 93 34.90 4.23 -18.69
C TRP A 93 35.82 5.02 -19.65
N ARG A 94 37.13 4.75 -19.63
CA ARG A 94 38.13 5.33 -20.56
C ARG A 94 37.96 4.91 -22.02
N GLN A 95 37.24 3.82 -22.28
CA GLN A 95 36.96 3.29 -23.62
C GLN A 95 35.59 3.73 -24.14
N GLN A 96 34.87 4.61 -23.42
CA GLN A 96 33.61 5.17 -23.85
C GLN A 96 33.88 6.44 -24.65
N PRO A 97 33.81 6.41 -26.00
CA PRO A 97 34.16 7.55 -26.84
C PRO A 97 33.30 8.77 -26.55
N GLU A 98 31.99 8.59 -26.36
CA GLU A 98 31.05 9.68 -26.03
C GLU A 98 31.36 10.32 -24.67
N LEU A 99 31.70 9.53 -23.65
CA LEU A 99 32.07 10.05 -22.34
C LEU A 99 33.38 10.84 -22.40
N MET A 100 34.37 10.34 -23.14
CA MET A 100 35.65 11.04 -23.31
C MET A 100 35.51 12.32 -24.14
N GLU A 101 34.57 12.36 -25.09
CA GLU A 101 34.22 13.57 -25.82
C GLU A 101 33.55 14.60 -24.92
N PHE A 102 32.58 14.19 -24.11
CA PHE A 102 31.96 15.03 -23.09
C PHE A 102 32.97 15.60 -22.08
N LEU A 103 33.85 14.74 -21.53
CA LEU A 103 34.86 15.16 -20.54
C LEU A 103 35.93 16.09 -21.12
N ARG A 104 36.13 16.09 -22.44
CA ARG A 104 37.03 17.05 -23.13
C ARG A 104 36.35 18.39 -23.42
N GLY A 105 35.02 18.46 -23.31
CA GLY A 105 34.23 19.68 -23.50
C GLY A 105 33.92 20.44 -22.19
N LEU A 106 34.36 19.91 -21.04
CA LEU A 106 34.38 20.59 -19.73
C LEU A 106 35.72 21.30 -19.54
#